data_AF-A0AAQ3NQA2-F1
#
_entry.id   AF-A0AAQ3NQA2-F1
#
_cell.length_a   1.000
_cell.length_b   1.000
_cell.length_c   1.000
_cell.angle_alpha   90.00
_cell.angle_beta   90.00
_cell.angle_gamma   90.00
#
_symmetry.space_group_name_H-M   'P 1'
#
loop_
_entity.id
_entity.type
_entity.pdbx_description
1 polymer ?
#
loop_
_entity_poly.entity_id
_entity_poly.type
_entity_poly.pdbx_seq_one_letter_code
_entity_poly.pdbx_strand_id
1 'polypeptide(L)'
;SNVGELSSLEFLDLSQNQLVGSIPSSLAQIDRLTMLDLSHNYLSGKIPTSTQLQSFDASKYEDNVDLCGPPLKKLCIDGVARQGPIIKFHEDDNLIFNREYYISMTVGFVISFSGVFGSILIVHSWRD
;
A
#
# COMPACT_ATOMS: atom_id res chain seq x y z
N SER A 1 28.76 -6.40 13.41
CA SER A 1 27.83 -7.46 13.83
C SER A 1 26.95 -7.81 12.65
N ASN A 2 26.95 -9.07 12.21
CA ASN A 2 26.22 -9.50 11.03
C ASN A 2 24.90 -10.15 11.44
N VAL A 3 23.77 -9.65 10.95
CA VAL A 3 22.43 -10.18 11.29
C VAL A 3 22.23 -11.60 10.75
N GLY A 4 22.94 -11.98 9.68
CA GLY A 4 22.90 -13.33 9.11
C GLY A 4 23.53 -14.44 9.96
N GLU A 5 24.23 -14.12 11.05
CA GLU A 5 24.83 -15.13 11.94
C GLU A 5 23.84 -15.61 13.03
N LEU A 6 22.64 -15.04 13.07
CA LEU A 6 21.60 -15.39 14.03
C LEU A 6 20.85 -16.65 13.58
N SER A 7 21.52 -17.80 13.67
CA SER A 7 21.02 -19.11 13.20
C SER A 7 19.77 -19.64 13.91
N SER A 8 19.36 -19.04 15.03
CA SER A 8 18.17 -19.42 15.80
C SER A 8 17.04 -18.39 15.71
N LEU A 9 17.18 -17.35 14.89
CA LEU A 9 16.17 -16.30 14.78
C LEU A 9 14.98 -16.79 13.95
N GLU A 10 13.81 -16.84 14.58
CA GLU A 10 12.57 -17.30 13.94
C GLU A 10 11.58 -16.17 13.66
N PHE A 11 11.64 -15.08 14.44
CA PHE A 11 10.73 -13.94 14.34
C PHE A 11 11.55 -12.65 14.32
N LEU A 12 11.35 -11.82 13.29
CA LEU A 12 11.97 -10.51 13.18
C LEU A 12 10.93 -9.47 12.76
N ASP A 13 10.56 -8.61 13.70
CA ASP A 13 9.72 -7.44 13.43
C ASP A 13 10.56 -6.17 13.58
N LEU A 14 10.73 -5.46 12.47
CA LEU A 14 11.38 -4.17 12.40
C LEU A 14 10.43 -3.13 11.77
N SER A 15 9.13 -3.41 11.74
CA SER A 15 8.13 -2.50 11.18
C SER A 15 8.13 -1.15 11.89
N GLN A 16 7.75 -0.09 11.18
CA GLN A 16 7.59 1.27 11.73
C GLN A 16 8.86 1.83 12.37
N ASN A 17 9.99 1.62 11.70
CA ASN A 17 11.27 2.19 12.09
C ASN A 17 11.75 3.18 11.03
N GLN A 18 12.91 3.80 11.30
CA GLN A 18 13.56 4.73 10.38
C GLN A 18 14.76 4.07 9.70
N LEU A 19 14.69 2.77 9.41
CA LEU A 19 15.78 2.04 8.78
C LEU A 19 15.97 2.52 7.34
N VAL A 20 17.22 2.80 6.98
CA VAL A 20 17.62 3.30 5.66
C VAL A 20 18.57 2.34 4.98
N GLY A 21 18.66 2.43 3.64
CA GLY A 21 19.59 1.63 2.83
C GLY A 21 18.97 0.36 2.28
N SER A 22 19.79 -0.55 1.76
CA SER A 22 19.32 -1.80 1.15
C SER A 22 19.13 -2.92 2.17
N ILE A 23 18.19 -3.82 1.91
CA ILE A 23 18.06 -5.07 2.68
C ILE A 23 19.35 -5.88 2.51
N PRO A 24 20.11 -6.16 3.59
CA PRO A 24 21.37 -6.87 3.49
C PRO A 24 21.14 -8.32 3.07
N SER A 25 21.96 -8.82 2.16
CA SER A 25 21.90 -10.22 1.70
C SER A 25 22.12 -11.24 2.81
N SER A 26 22.75 -10.83 3.92
CA SER A 26 22.91 -11.69 5.10
C SER A 26 21.60 -11.97 5.83
N LEU A 27 20.61 -11.07 5.79
CA LEU A 27 19.27 -11.34 6.33
C LEU A 27 18.59 -12.49 5.57
N ALA A 28 18.94 -12.64 4.29
CA ALA A 28 18.48 -13.71 3.44
C ALA A 28 19.10 -15.08 3.76
N GLN A 29 20.13 -15.15 4.61
CA GLN A 29 20.82 -16.38 5.02
C GLN A 29 20.27 -17.00 6.32
N ILE A 30 19.22 -16.41 6.91
CA ILE A 30 18.67 -16.86 8.20
C ILE A 30 17.63 -17.96 7.97
N ASP A 31 18.05 -19.18 7.72
CA ASP A 31 17.16 -20.27 7.25
C ASP A 31 15.96 -20.61 8.15
N ARG A 32 15.95 -20.18 9.42
CA ARG A 32 14.88 -20.48 10.39
C ARG A 32 13.84 -19.37 10.51
N LEU A 33 13.93 -18.31 9.72
CA LEU A 33 13.03 -17.17 9.84
C LEU A 33 11.63 -17.56 9.34
N THR A 34 10.67 -17.55 10.25
CA THR A 34 9.26 -17.88 9.97
C THR A 34 8.38 -16.64 9.82
N MET A 35 8.79 -15.53 10.45
CA MET A 35 8.09 -14.26 10.37
C MET A 35 9.10 -13.13 10.20
N LEU A 36 8.83 -12.28 9.21
CA LEU A 36 9.55 -11.06 8.94
C LEU A 36 8.56 -9.92 8.74
N ASP A 37 8.84 -8.76 9.34
CA ASP A 37 8.16 -7.52 9.00
C ASP A 37 9.17 -6.37 8.89
N LEU A 38 9.26 -5.79 7.69
CA LEU A 38 10.10 -4.63 7.37
C LEU A 38 9.26 -3.43 6.91
N SER A 39 7.94 -3.50 7.07
CA SER A 39 7.02 -2.47 6.59
C SER A 39 7.26 -1.11 7.27
N HIS A 40 6.83 -0.03 6.64
CA HIS A 40 6.93 1.33 7.18
C HIS A 40 8.36 1.72 7.59
N ASN A 41 9.30 1.61 6.66
CA ASN A 41 10.70 2.03 6.81
C ASN A 41 11.15 2.85 5.58
N TYR A 42 12.42 3.26 5.56
CA TYR A 42 13.03 3.98 4.44
C TYR A 42 14.04 3.09 3.68
N LEU A 43 13.72 1.80 3.55
CA LEU A 43 14.57 0.87 2.81
C LEU A 43 14.48 1.11 1.30
N SER A 44 15.56 0.79 0.61
CA SER A 44 15.79 1.16 -0.79
C SER A 44 16.40 0.02 -1.60
N GLY A 45 16.22 0.06 -2.92
CA GLY A 45 16.84 -0.89 -3.85
C GLY A 45 16.04 -2.19 -4.01
N LYS A 46 16.68 -3.17 -4.65
CA LYS A 46 16.03 -4.43 -5.02
C LYS A 46 15.97 -5.40 -3.84
N ILE A 47 14.79 -5.99 -3.60
CA ILE A 47 14.64 -7.11 -2.67
C ILE A 47 15.50 -8.30 -3.17
N PRO A 48 16.39 -8.87 -2.34
CA PRO A 48 17.23 -9.99 -2.75
C PRO A 48 16.41 -11.17 -3.31
N THR A 49 16.65 -11.49 -4.57
CA THR A 49 16.03 -12.64 -5.26
C THR A 49 16.74 -13.94 -4.88
N SER A 50 16.02 -15.07 -4.93
CA SER A 50 16.53 -16.42 -4.61
C SER A 50 16.84 -16.64 -3.13
N THR A 51 16.04 -16.03 -2.25
CA THR A 51 16.19 -16.11 -0.80
C THR A 51 14.82 -16.33 -0.15
N GLN A 52 14.78 -16.73 1.13
CA GLN A 52 13.52 -16.84 1.88
C GLN A 52 12.71 -15.54 1.93
N LEU A 53 13.34 -14.38 1.67
CA LEU A 53 12.64 -13.10 1.63
C LEU A 53 11.51 -13.09 0.59
N GLN A 54 11.63 -13.91 -0.45
CA GLN A 54 10.64 -14.06 -1.51
C GLN A 54 9.40 -14.88 -1.10
N SER A 55 9.47 -15.65 0.01
CA SER A 55 8.30 -16.41 0.49
C SER A 55 7.37 -15.59 1.38
N PHE A 56 7.82 -14.42 1.86
CA PHE A 56 6.97 -13.52 2.63
C PHE A 56 6.07 -12.70 1.71
N ASP A 57 4.90 -12.35 2.24
CA ASP A 57 3.93 -11.54 1.52
C ASP A 57 4.43 -10.11 1.27
N ALA A 58 3.88 -9.46 0.24
CA ALA A 58 4.22 -8.09 -0.14
C ALA A 58 3.97 -7.08 0.99
N SER A 59 2.97 -7.34 1.85
CA SER A 59 2.66 -6.53 3.04
C SER A 59 3.86 -6.36 3.98
N LYS A 60 4.76 -7.35 4.04
CA LYS A 60 5.96 -7.30 4.90
C LYS A 60 7.01 -6.30 4.45
N TYR A 61 6.84 -5.73 3.27
CA TYR A 61 7.76 -4.76 2.65
C TYR A 61 7.05 -3.45 2.30
N GLU A 62 5.78 -3.29 2.69
CA GLU A 62 4.96 -2.13 2.37
C GLU A 62 5.55 -0.83 2.96
N ASP A 63 5.18 0.30 2.38
CA ASP A 63 5.60 1.63 2.81
C ASP A 63 7.13 1.86 2.86
N ASN A 64 7.88 1.11 2.04
CA ASN A 64 9.27 1.41 1.72
C ASN A 64 9.36 2.04 0.32
N VAL A 65 9.38 3.38 0.26
CA VAL A 65 9.22 4.16 -0.97
C VAL A 65 10.20 3.80 -2.07
N ASP A 66 11.44 3.42 -1.75
CA ASP A 66 12.51 3.14 -2.72
C ASP A 66 12.81 1.65 -2.90
N LEU A 67 12.08 0.77 -2.23
CA LEU A 67 12.22 -0.67 -2.38
C LEU A 67 11.51 -1.16 -3.65
N CYS A 68 12.05 -2.17 -4.33
CA CYS A 68 11.45 -2.70 -5.55
C CYS A 68 11.80 -4.19 -5.77
N GLY A 69 11.09 -4.82 -6.70
CA GLY A 69 11.24 -6.23 -7.07
C GLY A 69 10.28 -7.14 -6.31
N PRO A 70 10.12 -8.40 -6.76
CA PRO A 70 9.28 -9.38 -6.07
C PRO A 70 9.70 -9.52 -4.60
N PRO A 71 8.75 -9.72 -3.66
CA PRO A 71 7.31 -9.93 -3.84
C PRO A 71 6.48 -8.67 -4.15
N LEU A 72 7.07 -7.47 -4.19
CA LEU A 72 6.33 -6.25 -4.54
C LEU A 72 6.01 -6.21 -6.04
N LYS A 73 4.86 -5.60 -6.40
CA LYS A 73 4.48 -5.31 -7.80
C LYS A 73 5.34 -4.21 -8.45
N LYS A 74 6.22 -3.57 -7.68
CA LYS A 74 7.08 -2.46 -8.12
C LYS A 74 8.31 -2.99 -8.86
N LEU A 75 8.49 -2.59 -10.11
CA LEU A 75 9.61 -3.03 -10.95
C LEU A 75 10.91 -2.26 -10.63
N CYS A 76 12.04 -2.97 -10.60
CA CYS A 76 13.37 -2.34 -10.56
C CYS A 76 13.91 -2.17 -11.99
N ILE A 77 14.45 -1.00 -12.32
CA ILE A 77 15.18 -0.76 -13.58
C ILE A 77 16.60 -0.31 -13.19
N ASP A 78 17.62 -1.03 -13.66
CA ASP A 78 19.03 -0.75 -13.35
C ASP A 78 19.36 -0.72 -11.84
N GLY A 79 18.64 -1.50 -11.03
CA GLY A 79 18.86 -1.58 -9.57
C GLY A 79 18.30 -0.39 -8.78
N VAL A 80 17.63 0.55 -9.45
CA VAL A 80 16.99 1.71 -8.85
C VAL A 80 15.48 1.62 -9.03
N ALA A 81 14.73 1.96 -7.99
CA ALA A 81 13.30 2.19 -8.12
C ALA A 81 13.08 3.48 -8.93
N ARG A 82 12.57 3.38 -10.17
CA ARG A 82 12.08 4.59 -10.84
C ARG A 82 10.83 5.09 -10.10
N GLN A 83 10.86 6.32 -9.63
CA GLN A 83 9.70 7.20 -9.73
C GLN A 83 9.54 7.56 -11.22
N GLY A 84 9.00 6.62 -12.00
CA GLY A 84 8.43 6.95 -13.30
C GLY A 84 7.19 7.83 -13.10
N PRO A 85 6.67 8.51 -14.14
CA PRO A 85 5.43 9.28 -13.99
C PRO A 85 4.42 8.35 -13.34
N ILE A 86 3.71 8.90 -12.35
CA ILE A 86 2.69 8.22 -11.59
C ILE A 86 1.61 7.70 -12.56
N ILE A 87 1.85 6.59 -13.25
CA ILE A 87 0.80 5.66 -13.57
C ILE A 87 0.53 5.02 -12.21
N LYS A 88 -0.37 5.66 -11.46
CA LYS A 88 -1.08 4.96 -10.40
C LYS A 88 -1.71 3.77 -11.10
N PHE A 89 -1.10 2.59 -10.99
CA PHE A 89 -1.95 1.43 -10.78
C PHE A 89 -2.53 1.69 -9.40
N HIS A 90 -3.65 2.41 -9.45
CA HIS A 90 -4.51 2.73 -8.35
C HIS A 90 -5.12 1.41 -7.91
N GLU A 91 -4.34 0.63 -7.17
CA GLU A 91 -4.87 -0.37 -6.25
C GLU A 91 -5.12 0.34 -4.92
N ASP A 92 -5.71 1.52 -5.00
CA ASP A 92 -6.32 2.19 -3.85
C ASP A 92 -7.74 1.63 -3.73
N ASP A 93 -7.87 0.36 -3.32
CA ASP A 93 -9.18 -0.23 -3.01
C ASP A 93 -9.89 0.51 -1.85
N ASN A 94 -9.16 1.38 -1.13
CA ASN A 94 -9.70 2.26 -0.10
C ASN A 94 -10.02 3.70 -0.57
N LEU A 95 -9.49 4.16 -1.72
CA LEU A 95 -9.72 5.51 -2.24
C LEU A 95 -10.84 5.53 -3.29
N ILE A 96 -11.06 4.40 -3.97
CA ILE A 96 -12.28 4.15 -4.75
C ILE A 96 -13.50 4.17 -3.79
N PHE A 97 -13.43 3.45 -2.66
CA PHE A 97 -14.55 3.30 -1.73
C PHE A 97 -15.01 4.64 -1.13
N ASN A 98 -14.07 5.50 -0.70
CA ASN A 98 -14.39 6.82 -0.14
C ASN A 98 -14.96 7.79 -1.19
N ARG A 99 -14.47 7.73 -2.44
CA ARG A 99 -14.95 8.63 -3.50
C ARG A 99 -16.33 8.20 -4.01
N GLU A 100 -16.59 6.92 -4.19
CA GLU A 100 -17.93 6.42 -4.58
C GLU A 100 -18.97 6.60 -3.46
N TYR A 101 -18.58 6.35 -2.21
CA TYR A 101 -19.43 6.65 -1.05
C TYR A 101 -19.74 8.14 -0.93
N TYR A 102 -18.74 9.02 -1.04
CA TYR A 102 -18.96 10.47 -0.94
C TYR A 102 -19.76 11.04 -2.12
N ILE A 103 -19.55 10.50 -3.33
CA ILE A 103 -20.34 10.85 -4.51
C ILE A 103 -21.79 10.36 -4.34
N SER A 104 -22.00 9.12 -3.87
CA SER A 104 -23.35 8.58 -3.64
C SER A 104 -24.09 9.35 -2.54
N MET A 105 -23.41 9.72 -1.45
CA MET A 105 -23.95 10.59 -0.40
C MET A 105 -24.38 11.94 -1.00
N THR A 106 -23.53 12.58 -1.80
CA THR A 106 -23.81 13.89 -2.42
C THR A 106 -24.98 13.81 -3.42
N VAL A 107 -24.98 12.83 -4.32
CA VAL A 107 -26.03 12.63 -5.32
C VAL A 107 -27.37 12.30 -4.64
N GLY A 108 -27.35 11.50 -3.57
CA GLY A 108 -28.52 11.21 -2.76
C GLY A 108 -29.18 12.47 -2.20
N PHE A 109 -28.41 13.36 -1.57
CA PHE A 109 -28.93 14.63 -1.04
C PHE A 109 -29.53 15.51 -2.15
N VAL A 110 -28.88 15.62 -3.31
CA VAL A 110 -29.36 16.47 -4.41
C VAL A 110 -30.68 15.94 -4.98
N ILE A 111 -30.82 14.63 -5.19
CA ILE A 111 -32.05 14.03 -5.72
C ILE A 111 -33.18 14.13 -4.70
N SER A 112 -32.92 13.84 -3.42
CA SER A 112 -33.93 13.91 -2.36
C SER A 112 -34.40 15.34 -2.12
N PHE A 113 -33.50 16.32 -2.12
CA PHE A 113 -33.85 17.72 -1.88
C PHE A 113 -34.59 18.33 -3.07
N SER A 114 -34.15 18.04 -4.31
CA SER A 114 -34.78 18.57 -5.52
C SER A 114 -36.17 17.97 -5.78
N GLY A 115 -36.37 16.69 -5.47
CA GLY A 115 -37.67 16.02 -5.64
C GLY A 115 -38.75 16.58 -4.73
N VAL A 116 -38.43 16.87 -3.46
CA VAL A 116 -39.38 17.39 -2.47
C VAL A 116 -39.70 18.87 -2.72
N PHE A 117 -38.69 19.71 -2.98
CA PHE A 117 -38.94 21.13 -3.26
C PHE A 117 -39.65 21.33 -4.60
N GLY A 118 -39.29 20.58 -5.65
CA GLY A 118 -39.96 20.66 -6.94
C GLY A 118 -41.43 20.25 -6.87
N SER A 119 -41.74 19.17 -6.14
CA SER A 119 -43.12 18.71 -5.99
C SER A 119 -43.98 19.65 -5.13
N ILE A 120 -43.41 20.28 -4.09
CA ILE A 120 -44.12 21.28 -3.28
C ILE A 120 -44.42 22.55 -4.09
N LEU A 121 -43.47 23.03 -4.91
CA LEU A 121 -43.68 24.22 -5.74
C LEU A 121 -44.73 23.98 -6.84
N ILE A 122 -44.77 22.78 -7.42
CA ILE A 122 -45.82 22.41 -8.38
C ILE A 122 -47.18 22.40 -7.66
N VAL A 123 -47.32 21.75 -6.51
CA VAL A 123 -48.62 21.73 -5.78
C VAL A 123 -49.07 23.13 -5.35
N HIS A 124 -48.16 24.06 -5.03
CA HIS A 124 -48.50 25.44 -4.73
C HIS A 124 -49.02 26.19 -5.97
N SER A 125 -48.38 26.00 -7.13
CA SER A 125 -48.76 26.65 -8.39
C SER A 125 -50.11 26.20 -8.96
N TRP A 126 -50.62 25.03 -8.56
CA TRP A 126 -51.94 24.54 -8.98
C TRP A 126 -53.07 24.97 -8.03
N ARG A 127 -52.75 25.65 -6.92
CA ARG A 127 -53.72 26.06 -5.89
C ARG A 127 -53.97 27.57 -5.84
N ASP A 128 -53.37 28.33 -6.75
CA ASP A 128 -53.71 29.73 -7.08
C ASP A 128 -54.48 29.77 -8.40
#